data_AF-A0A3D2IRF9-F1
#
_entry.id   AF-A0A3D2IRF9-F1
#
_cell.length_a   1.000
_cell.length_b   1.000
_cell.length_c   1.000
_cell.angle_alpha   90.00
_cell.angle_beta   90.00
_cell.angle_gamma   90.00
#
_symmetry.space_group_name_H-M   'P 1'
#
loop_
_entity.id
_entity.type
_entity.pdbx_description
1 polymer ?
#
loop_
_entity_poly.entity_id
_entity_poly.type
_entity_poly.pdbx_seq_one_letter_code
_entity_poly.pdbx_strand_id
1 'polypeptide(L)'
;MKFLHNMFDRMEPSFTKGGKHEKYYAIFEMFDTFLRQPSSTTYSASHVRDGIDLKRIMITVWLCTFPAMFWGMYNIGHQALTAIATLGLQPEGWRTVITSMAGYNPDSIWASFVYGAMQFLPIYIVTFAVGILCEIIFAVVRGHEVNEGFFVTSVLFALCLPPDIPLWQVALGIIFGVVVAKEVFGGTGKNFLNPALSGRAFLYFAYPAYMSGDSVWTAVDGFSGATPLGLAALGVVPQDFVDVYGNAITWGDAFLGNMQGSIGEVSTLAILMGAVVLLWTRIASWRIMAGCVVGLIATSLVFNMIGSEDNMMMNLPFYWHLVIGGFAFGAVFMATDPVSAAHTNKGRWAYGILIGFMTVLIRVVNPAFPEGIMLAILFANLFAPLFDYFVTQANIKRQTARRVRYVQAQK
;
A
#
# COMPACT_ATOMS: atom_id res chain seq x y z
N MET A 1 -9.28 25.04 -23.71
CA MET A 1 -7.97 24.98 -23.02
C MET A 1 -6.99 26.11 -23.38
N LYS A 2 -7.07 26.77 -24.55
CA LYS A 2 -6.17 27.92 -24.91
C LYS A 2 -6.15 29.07 -23.89
N PHE A 3 -7.26 29.33 -23.20
CA PHE A 3 -7.35 30.35 -22.16
C PHE A 3 -6.44 30.06 -20.96
N LEU A 4 -6.48 28.82 -20.44
CA LEU A 4 -5.60 28.38 -19.36
C LEU A 4 -4.14 28.41 -19.82
N HIS A 5 -3.86 28.06 -21.08
CA HIS A 5 -2.50 28.06 -21.59
C HIS A 5 -1.89 29.48 -21.59
N ASN A 6 -2.60 30.42 -22.20
CA ASN A 6 -2.15 31.81 -22.27
C ASN A 6 -1.99 32.47 -20.87
N MET A 7 -2.72 31.97 -19.87
CA MET A 7 -2.62 32.45 -18.49
C MET A 7 -1.34 31.96 -17.81
N PHE A 8 -1.02 30.67 -17.95
CA PHE A 8 0.22 30.10 -17.40
C PHE A 8 1.47 30.67 -18.12
N ASP A 9 1.43 30.84 -19.45
CA ASP A 9 2.56 31.40 -20.22
C ASP A 9 2.90 32.85 -19.82
N ARG A 10 1.90 33.61 -19.37
CA ARG A 10 2.11 34.98 -18.85
C ARG A 10 2.73 34.99 -17.46
N MET A 11 2.49 33.95 -16.67
CA MET A 11 2.99 33.83 -15.30
C MET A 11 4.40 33.22 -15.25
N GLU A 12 4.72 32.30 -16.17
CA GLU A 12 5.98 31.55 -16.24
C GLU A 12 7.25 32.41 -16.04
N PRO A 13 7.42 33.58 -16.68
CA PRO A 13 8.64 34.39 -16.53
C PRO A 13 8.86 34.91 -15.10
N SER A 14 7.80 34.97 -14.28
CA SER A 14 7.90 35.41 -12.88
C SER A 14 8.42 34.31 -11.95
N PHE A 15 8.36 33.04 -12.38
CA PHE A 15 8.76 31.87 -11.61
C PHE A 15 10.04 31.22 -12.12
N THR A 16 10.49 31.50 -13.35
CA THR A 16 11.78 31.03 -13.88
C THR A 16 12.99 31.75 -13.23
N LYS A 17 14.21 31.19 -13.39
CA LYS A 17 15.46 31.76 -12.82
C LYS A 17 15.60 33.25 -13.08
N GLY A 18 15.70 34.05 -12.01
CA GLY A 18 15.74 35.53 -12.08
C GLY A 18 14.39 36.24 -11.96
N GLY A 19 13.28 35.50 -11.84
CA GLY A 19 11.94 36.03 -11.58
C GLY A 19 11.66 36.32 -10.11
N LYS A 20 10.71 37.21 -9.82
CA LYS A 20 10.34 37.61 -8.42
C LYS A 20 9.89 36.44 -7.54
N HIS A 21 9.33 35.40 -8.13
CA HIS A 21 8.77 34.24 -7.44
C HIS A 21 9.53 32.94 -7.75
N GLU A 22 10.82 33.03 -8.09
CA GLU A 22 11.69 31.88 -8.39
C GLU A 22 11.62 30.77 -7.33
N LYS A 23 11.50 31.13 -6.05
CA LYS A 23 11.35 30.16 -4.95
C LYS A 23 10.11 29.27 -5.08
N TYR A 24 9.06 29.71 -5.75
CA TYR A 24 7.81 28.97 -5.94
C TYR A 24 7.71 28.29 -7.31
N TYR A 25 8.83 28.20 -8.04
CA TYR A 25 8.90 27.54 -9.34
C TYR A 25 8.29 26.13 -9.31
N ALA A 26 8.65 25.32 -8.31
CA ALA A 26 8.16 23.95 -8.18
C ALA A 26 6.63 23.86 -8.05
N ILE A 27 5.98 24.85 -7.44
CA ILE A 27 4.51 24.90 -7.32
C ILE A 27 3.89 25.25 -8.68
N PHE A 28 4.43 26.26 -9.35
CA PHE A 28 3.97 26.68 -10.67
C PHE A 28 4.09 25.54 -11.69
N GLU A 29 5.25 24.87 -11.70
CA GLU A 29 5.55 23.74 -12.56
C GLU A 29 4.65 22.53 -12.30
N MET A 30 4.35 22.22 -11.03
CA MET A 30 3.42 21.14 -10.67
C MET A 30 2.05 21.37 -11.34
N PHE A 31 1.51 22.59 -11.26
CA PHE A 31 0.22 22.92 -11.90
C PHE A 31 0.30 22.97 -13.43
N ASP A 32 1.40 23.46 -13.98
CA ASP A 32 1.60 23.51 -15.44
C ASP A 32 1.73 22.09 -16.03
N THR A 33 2.55 21.24 -15.42
CA THR A 33 2.78 19.83 -15.82
C THR A 33 1.57 18.93 -15.53
N PHE A 34 0.70 19.31 -14.59
CA PHE A 34 -0.57 18.63 -14.40
C PHE A 34 -1.48 18.79 -15.63
N LEU A 35 -1.48 19.98 -16.24
CA LEU A 35 -2.33 20.31 -17.40
C LEU A 35 -1.63 20.09 -18.75
N ARG A 36 -0.29 20.06 -18.79
CA ARG A 36 0.53 19.99 -20.01
C ARG A 36 1.54 18.85 -19.98
N GLN A 37 2.06 18.48 -21.15
CA GLN A 37 3.29 17.69 -21.24
C GLN A 37 4.51 18.57 -20.93
N PRO A 38 5.58 17.99 -20.35
CA PRO A 38 6.83 18.73 -20.11
C PRO A 38 7.33 19.40 -21.39
N SER A 39 7.78 20.65 -21.28
CA SER A 39 8.28 21.43 -22.42
C SER A 39 9.67 20.98 -22.90
N SER A 40 10.38 20.19 -22.10
CA SER A 40 11.69 19.64 -22.44
C SER A 40 11.57 18.50 -23.45
N THR A 41 11.92 18.79 -24.70
CA THR A 41 12.11 17.77 -25.73
C THR A 41 13.57 17.36 -25.77
N THR A 42 13.84 16.09 -26.09
CA THR A 42 15.21 15.60 -26.22
C THR A 42 15.93 16.34 -27.36
N TYR A 43 16.94 17.13 -27.01
CA TYR A 43 17.75 17.91 -27.98
C TYR A 43 18.57 17.03 -28.93
N SER A 44 18.85 15.79 -28.55
CA SER A 44 19.53 14.78 -29.37
C SER A 44 18.67 13.53 -29.54
N ALA A 45 18.98 12.69 -30.53
CA ALA A 45 18.33 11.40 -30.68
C ALA A 45 18.49 10.59 -29.38
N SER A 46 17.40 10.33 -28.67
CA SER A 46 17.43 9.47 -27.49
C SER A 46 17.81 8.06 -27.92
N HIS A 47 18.70 7.42 -27.15
CA HIS A 47 19.17 6.06 -27.44
C HIS A 47 18.02 5.04 -27.42
N VAL A 48 16.96 5.33 -26.66
CA VAL A 48 15.71 4.57 -26.59
C VAL A 48 14.55 5.57 -26.51
N ARG A 49 13.47 5.33 -27.25
CA ARG A 49 12.18 6.00 -27.08
C ARG A 49 11.23 4.99 -26.47
N ASP A 50 10.87 5.21 -25.21
CA ASP A 50 9.84 4.44 -24.52
C ASP A 50 8.60 5.34 -24.36
N GLY A 51 7.41 4.76 -24.54
CA GLY A 51 6.14 5.43 -24.29
C GLY A 51 5.74 5.42 -22.81
N ILE A 52 6.53 4.75 -21.96
CA ILE A 52 6.30 4.62 -20.53
C ILE A 52 7.04 5.75 -19.80
N ASP A 53 6.28 6.73 -19.32
CA ASP A 53 6.71 7.78 -18.42
C ASP A 53 6.38 7.44 -16.94
N LEU A 54 7.17 7.97 -16.00
CA LEU A 54 6.95 7.76 -14.56
C LEU A 54 5.55 8.19 -14.12
N LYS A 55 5.05 9.31 -14.66
CA LYS A 55 3.70 9.82 -14.46
C LYS A 55 2.63 8.78 -14.81
N ARG A 56 2.67 8.23 -16.03
CA ARG A 56 1.75 7.18 -16.46
C ARG A 56 1.86 5.91 -15.62
N ILE A 57 3.07 5.50 -15.22
CA ILE A 57 3.25 4.38 -14.30
C ILE A 57 2.48 4.63 -13.00
N MET A 58 2.70 5.78 -12.36
CA MET A 58 2.09 6.11 -11.07
C MET A 58 0.56 6.23 -11.16
N ILE A 59 0.03 6.88 -12.19
CA ILE A 59 -1.42 6.97 -12.44
C ILE A 59 -2.01 5.58 -12.68
N THR A 60 -1.33 4.70 -13.42
CA THR A 60 -1.82 3.33 -13.66
C THR A 60 -1.91 2.55 -12.35
N VAL A 61 -0.90 2.65 -11.48
CA VAL A 61 -0.93 2.01 -10.15
C VAL A 61 -2.06 2.57 -9.30
N TRP A 62 -2.22 3.90 -9.27
CA TRP A 62 -3.32 4.56 -8.56
C TRP A 62 -4.70 4.11 -9.04
N LEU A 63 -4.90 3.97 -10.36
CA LEU A 63 -6.17 3.43 -10.89
C LEU A 63 -6.37 1.95 -10.55
N CYS A 64 -5.30 1.15 -10.49
CA CYS A 64 -5.39 -0.26 -10.15
C CYS A 64 -5.81 -0.50 -8.68
N THR A 65 -5.71 0.50 -7.80
CA THR A 65 -6.22 0.38 -6.42
C THR A 65 -7.72 0.64 -6.32
N PHE A 66 -8.37 1.16 -7.36
CA PHE A 66 -9.79 1.56 -7.31
C PHE A 66 -10.75 0.40 -7.04
N PRO A 67 -10.59 -0.80 -7.64
CA PRO A 67 -11.46 -1.92 -7.33
C PRO A 67 -11.44 -2.28 -5.83
N ALA A 68 -10.24 -2.32 -5.22
CA ALA A 68 -10.08 -2.58 -3.80
C ALA A 68 -10.63 -1.43 -2.94
N MET A 69 -10.43 -0.18 -3.37
CA MET A 69 -10.96 1.01 -2.71
C MET A 69 -12.50 1.01 -2.67
N PHE A 70 -13.16 0.79 -3.81
CA PHE A 70 -14.63 0.80 -3.87
C PHE A 70 -15.25 -0.36 -3.12
N TRP A 71 -14.63 -1.55 -3.19
CA TRP A 71 -15.09 -2.68 -2.38
C TRP A 71 -14.91 -2.41 -0.89
N GLY A 72 -13.78 -1.82 -0.49
CA GLY A 72 -13.52 -1.40 0.88
C GLY A 72 -14.58 -0.44 1.43
N MET A 73 -14.93 0.58 0.65
CA MET A 73 -15.97 1.54 0.97
C MET A 73 -17.34 0.85 1.14
N TYR A 74 -17.67 -0.10 0.27
CA TYR A 74 -18.90 -0.88 0.40
C TYR A 74 -18.89 -1.77 1.65
N ASN A 75 -17.85 -2.58 1.84
CA ASN A 75 -17.78 -3.57 2.92
C ASN A 75 -17.77 -2.93 4.31
N ILE A 76 -17.02 -1.84 4.50
CA ILE A 76 -17.00 -1.12 5.79
C ILE A 76 -18.37 -0.56 6.12
N GLY A 77 -19.07 0.01 5.14
CA GLY A 77 -20.41 0.52 5.39
C GLY A 77 -21.42 -0.59 5.60
N HIS A 78 -21.32 -1.71 4.88
CA HIS A 78 -22.18 -2.87 5.12
C HIS A 78 -21.99 -3.42 6.54
N GLN A 79 -20.73 -3.56 6.98
CA GLN A 79 -20.39 -3.99 8.33
C GLN A 79 -20.87 -2.98 9.39
N ALA A 80 -20.69 -1.68 9.17
CA ALA A 80 -21.13 -0.65 10.11
C ALA A 80 -22.66 -0.54 10.19
N LEU A 81 -23.38 -0.59 9.06
CA LEU A 81 -24.84 -0.52 9.05
C LEU A 81 -25.46 -1.77 9.69
N THR A 82 -24.89 -2.96 9.45
CA THR A 82 -25.34 -4.19 10.10
C THR A 82 -25.12 -4.13 11.61
N ALA A 83 -23.99 -3.57 12.08
CA ALA A 83 -23.74 -3.33 13.50
C ALA A 83 -24.72 -2.33 14.11
N ILE A 84 -25.02 -1.23 13.39
CA ILE A 84 -26.02 -0.23 13.81
C ILE A 84 -27.42 -0.86 13.92
N ALA A 85 -27.81 -1.66 12.93
CA ALA A 85 -29.13 -2.31 12.88
C ALA A 85 -29.30 -3.36 14.00
N THR A 86 -28.26 -4.13 14.29
CA THR A 86 -28.28 -5.17 15.33
C THR A 86 -28.25 -4.60 16.75
N LEU A 87 -27.49 -3.52 16.98
CA LEU A 87 -27.43 -2.86 18.29
C LEU A 87 -28.54 -1.83 18.52
N GLY A 88 -29.29 -1.46 17.49
CA GLY A 88 -30.30 -0.40 17.58
C GLY A 88 -29.71 0.98 17.85
N LEU A 89 -28.45 1.20 17.47
CA LEU A 89 -27.76 2.47 17.66
C LEU A 89 -28.25 3.52 16.67
N GLN A 90 -28.10 4.80 17.01
CA GLN A 90 -28.25 5.90 16.07
C GLN A 90 -26.85 6.43 15.75
N PRO A 91 -26.46 6.54 14.47
CA PRO A 91 -25.17 7.07 14.11
C PRO A 91 -25.08 8.55 14.52
N GLU A 92 -23.97 8.93 15.13
CA GLU A 92 -23.72 10.30 15.62
C GLU A 92 -22.56 10.97 14.87
N GLY A 93 -22.49 12.30 14.95
CA GLY A 93 -21.40 13.10 14.39
C GLY A 93 -21.66 13.71 13.01
N TRP A 94 -20.69 14.47 12.51
CA TRP A 94 -20.84 15.26 11.27
C TRP A 94 -21.05 14.42 10.00
N ARG A 95 -20.58 13.16 10.01
CA ARG A 95 -20.73 12.21 8.91
C ARG A 95 -22.20 11.88 8.62
N THR A 96 -23.06 12.02 9.63
CA THR A 96 -24.51 11.72 9.57
C THR A 96 -25.28 12.60 8.60
N VAL A 97 -24.78 13.82 8.31
CA VAL A 97 -25.45 14.77 7.41
C VAL A 97 -25.58 14.19 6.00
N ILE A 98 -24.55 13.48 5.53
CA ILE A 98 -24.53 12.88 4.19
C ILE A 98 -25.14 11.48 4.21
N THR A 99 -24.85 10.69 5.25
CA THR A 99 -25.36 9.31 5.33
C THR A 99 -26.87 9.26 5.56
N SER A 100 -27.46 10.24 6.28
CA SER A 100 -28.91 10.34 6.46
C SER A 100 -29.66 10.55 5.14
N MET A 101 -29.04 11.21 4.15
CA MET A 101 -29.63 11.38 2.82
C MET A 101 -29.68 10.08 2.00
N ALA A 102 -28.76 9.13 2.27
CA ALA A 102 -28.70 7.83 1.60
C ALA A 102 -29.50 6.73 2.33
N GLY A 103 -29.79 6.92 3.61
CA GLY A 103 -30.47 5.95 4.48
C GLY A 103 -29.49 5.01 5.19
N TYR A 104 -30.02 4.22 6.13
CA TYR A 104 -29.25 3.32 7.01
C TYR A 104 -29.61 1.83 6.86
N ASN A 105 -30.20 1.44 5.72
CA ASN A 105 -30.55 0.04 5.48
C ASN A 105 -29.29 -0.76 5.08
N PRO A 106 -28.88 -1.81 5.84
CA PRO A 106 -27.72 -2.65 5.50
C PRO A 106 -27.84 -3.39 4.16
N ASP A 107 -29.07 -3.72 3.74
CA ASP A 107 -29.33 -4.44 2.48
C ASP A 107 -29.18 -3.53 1.25
N SER A 108 -29.17 -2.20 1.46
CA SER A 108 -28.99 -1.25 0.37
C SER A 108 -27.49 -1.08 0.07
N ILE A 109 -27.10 -1.46 -1.14
CA ILE A 109 -25.73 -1.28 -1.64
C ILE A 109 -25.35 0.20 -1.61
N TRP A 110 -26.28 1.09 -1.95
CA TRP A 110 -26.05 2.53 -1.96
C TRP A 110 -25.81 3.09 -0.55
N ALA A 111 -26.64 2.71 0.42
CA ALA A 111 -26.48 3.16 1.81
C ALA A 111 -25.15 2.69 2.39
N SER A 112 -24.82 1.41 2.19
CA SER A 112 -23.55 0.81 2.61
C SER A 112 -22.37 1.53 1.96
N PHE A 113 -22.41 1.76 0.64
CA PHE A 113 -21.33 2.46 -0.04
C PHE A 113 -21.14 3.89 0.46
N VAL A 114 -22.22 4.68 0.62
CA VAL A 114 -22.13 6.07 1.09
C VAL A 114 -21.61 6.14 2.53
N TYR A 115 -22.03 5.22 3.41
CA TYR A 115 -21.55 5.19 4.80
C TYR A 115 -20.03 4.93 4.85
N GLY A 116 -19.54 3.88 4.19
CA GLY A 116 -18.10 3.60 4.19
C GLY A 116 -17.29 4.62 3.38
N ALA A 117 -17.88 5.25 2.35
CA ALA A 117 -17.27 6.38 1.65
C ALA A 117 -17.01 7.55 2.60
N MET A 118 -17.96 7.83 3.50
CA MET A 118 -17.82 8.92 4.46
C MET A 118 -16.77 8.64 5.54
N GLN A 119 -16.40 7.38 5.71
CA GLN A 119 -15.28 6.97 6.55
C GLN A 119 -13.93 7.11 5.83
N PHE A 120 -13.83 6.61 4.60
CA PHE A 120 -12.59 6.60 3.83
C PHE A 120 -12.19 7.98 3.26
N LEU A 121 -13.14 8.73 2.68
CA LEU A 121 -12.82 9.98 1.97
C LEU A 121 -12.11 11.01 2.86
N PRO A 122 -12.51 11.25 4.13
CA PRO A 122 -11.78 12.17 5.00
C PRO A 122 -10.35 11.72 5.27
N ILE A 123 -10.11 10.41 5.46
CA ILE A 123 -8.77 9.84 5.65
C ILE A 123 -7.92 10.10 4.40
N TYR A 124 -8.48 9.83 3.22
CA TYR A 124 -7.77 10.06 1.96
C TYR A 124 -7.48 11.55 1.71
N ILE A 125 -8.46 12.43 1.93
CA ILE A 125 -8.30 13.88 1.76
C ILE A 125 -7.22 14.42 2.70
N VAL A 126 -7.24 14.03 3.97
CA VAL A 126 -6.22 14.47 4.95
C VAL A 126 -4.84 13.95 4.57
N THR A 127 -4.75 12.66 4.20
CA THR A 127 -3.50 12.06 3.72
C THR A 127 -2.94 12.85 2.54
N PHE A 128 -3.78 13.12 1.54
CA PHE A 128 -3.40 13.79 0.31
C PHE A 128 -2.98 15.24 0.56
N ALA A 129 -3.80 16.01 1.29
CA ALA A 129 -3.55 17.41 1.58
C ALA A 129 -2.26 17.62 2.41
N VAL A 130 -2.10 16.85 3.48
CA VAL A 130 -0.94 16.99 4.38
C VAL A 130 0.33 16.48 3.71
N GLY A 131 0.28 15.34 3.01
CA GLY A 131 1.48 14.80 2.39
C GLY A 131 1.94 15.61 1.16
N ILE A 132 1.03 16.13 0.33
CA ILE A 132 1.41 17.09 -0.74
C ILE A 132 1.99 18.36 -0.14
N LEU A 133 1.42 18.87 0.95
CA LEU A 133 1.96 20.06 1.60
C LEU A 133 3.42 19.83 2.04
N CYS A 134 3.70 18.69 2.65
CA CYS A 134 5.07 18.31 3.01
C CYS A 134 5.98 18.23 1.77
N GLU A 135 5.54 17.58 0.70
CA GLU A 135 6.35 17.44 -0.52
C GLU A 135 6.62 18.78 -1.20
N ILE A 136 5.62 19.67 -1.27
CA ILE A 136 5.78 21.02 -1.79
C ILE A 136 6.81 21.81 -0.96
N ILE A 137 6.74 21.72 0.37
CA ILE A 137 7.70 22.41 1.24
C ILE A 137 9.13 21.94 0.93
N PHE A 138 9.35 20.63 0.83
CA PHE A 138 10.68 20.08 0.54
C PHE A 138 11.16 20.42 -0.88
N ALA A 139 10.27 20.38 -1.88
CA ALA A 139 10.54 20.77 -3.25
C ALA A 139 10.97 22.24 -3.35
N VAL A 140 10.26 23.14 -2.65
CA VAL A 140 10.60 24.57 -2.57
C VAL A 140 11.94 24.80 -1.87
N VAL A 141 12.21 24.09 -0.77
CA VAL A 141 13.47 24.23 -0.01
C VAL A 141 14.67 23.75 -0.82
N ARG A 142 14.50 22.70 -1.64
CA ARG A 142 15.58 22.08 -2.40
C ARG A 142 15.66 22.49 -3.86
N GLY A 143 14.69 23.25 -4.35
CA GLY A 143 14.66 23.76 -5.73
C GLY A 143 14.54 22.65 -6.77
N HIS A 144 13.76 21.60 -6.50
CA HIS A 144 13.45 20.55 -7.47
C HIS A 144 11.93 20.44 -7.71
N GLU A 145 11.56 19.77 -8.79
CA GLU A 145 10.17 19.57 -9.20
C GLU A 145 9.42 18.66 -8.20
N VAL A 146 8.10 18.81 -8.10
CA VAL A 146 7.22 17.93 -7.30
C VAL A 146 6.98 16.64 -8.08
N ASN A 147 7.22 15.49 -7.46
CA ASN A 147 7.13 14.21 -8.14
C ASN A 147 5.75 13.56 -7.94
N GLU A 148 5.18 12.99 -9.00
CA GLU A 148 3.86 12.38 -8.97
C GLU A 148 3.79 11.06 -8.16
N GLY A 149 4.92 10.52 -7.75
CA GLY A 149 4.98 9.31 -6.91
C GLY A 149 4.15 9.39 -5.62
N PHE A 150 3.85 10.60 -5.11
CA PHE A 150 3.00 10.77 -3.94
C PHE A 150 1.54 10.40 -4.13
N PHE A 151 1.01 10.47 -5.35
CA PHE A 151 -0.36 10.04 -5.64
C PHE A 151 -0.57 8.56 -5.28
N VAL A 152 0.45 7.73 -5.52
CA VAL A 152 0.42 6.32 -5.15
C VAL A 152 0.61 6.17 -3.63
N THR A 153 1.58 6.85 -3.03
CA THR A 153 1.82 6.78 -1.58
C THR A 153 0.58 7.16 -0.77
N SER A 154 -0.13 8.22 -1.17
CA SER A 154 -1.33 8.70 -0.46
C SER A 154 -2.48 7.70 -0.49
N VAL A 155 -2.78 7.10 -1.65
CA VAL A 155 -3.85 6.11 -1.75
C VAL A 155 -3.49 4.83 -0.99
N LEU A 156 -2.24 4.36 -1.10
CA LEU A 156 -1.79 3.14 -0.42
C LEU A 156 -1.76 3.30 1.10
N PHE A 157 -1.34 4.47 1.58
CA PHE A 157 -1.39 4.79 2.99
C PHE A 157 -2.83 4.84 3.49
N ALA A 158 -3.72 5.58 2.83
CA ALA A 158 -5.12 5.68 3.26
C ALA A 158 -5.84 4.32 3.27
N LEU A 159 -5.58 3.46 2.27
CA LEU A 159 -6.21 2.15 2.14
C LEU A 159 -5.74 1.13 3.17
N CYS A 160 -4.51 1.24 3.68
CA CYS A 160 -4.03 0.31 4.69
C CYS A 160 -4.51 0.66 6.10
N LEU A 161 -4.97 1.89 6.36
CA LEU A 161 -5.39 2.31 7.69
C LEU A 161 -6.75 1.70 8.11
N PRO A 162 -6.98 1.54 9.43
CA PRO A 162 -8.30 1.21 9.93
C PRO A 162 -9.32 2.31 9.63
N PRO A 163 -10.61 1.95 9.47
CA PRO A 163 -11.65 2.93 9.19
C PRO A 163 -11.81 3.96 10.31
N ASP A 164 -11.71 3.60 11.59
CA ASP A 164 -12.03 4.49 12.71
C ASP A 164 -10.85 5.36 13.20
N ILE A 165 -9.77 5.43 12.42
CA ILE A 165 -8.59 6.19 12.82
C ILE A 165 -8.90 7.71 12.89
N PRO A 166 -8.50 8.40 13.98
CA PRO A 166 -8.62 9.85 14.07
C PRO A 166 -7.82 10.57 12.99
N LEU A 167 -8.41 11.59 12.36
CA LEU A 167 -7.81 12.29 11.21
C LEU A 167 -6.46 12.96 11.54
N TRP A 168 -6.23 13.38 12.78
CA TRP A 168 -4.95 13.95 13.18
C TRP A 168 -3.83 12.91 13.20
N GLN A 169 -4.12 11.65 13.51
CA GLN A 169 -3.13 10.56 13.44
C GLN A 169 -2.78 10.25 12.00
N VAL A 170 -3.77 10.26 11.10
CA VAL A 170 -3.54 10.13 9.65
C VAL A 170 -2.54 11.19 9.18
N ALA A 171 -2.72 12.45 9.60
CA ALA A 171 -1.81 13.54 9.28
C ALA A 171 -0.39 13.29 9.82
N LEU A 172 -0.23 12.90 11.08
CA LEU A 172 1.09 12.62 11.67
C LEU A 172 1.79 11.43 10.98
N GLY A 173 1.04 10.38 10.66
CA GLY A 173 1.56 9.19 10.00
C GLY A 173 2.08 9.48 8.59
N ILE A 174 1.32 10.23 7.79
CA ILE A 174 1.79 10.61 6.46
C ILE A 174 2.96 11.61 6.52
N ILE A 175 2.98 12.53 7.48
CA ILE A 175 4.13 13.42 7.71
C ILE A 175 5.38 12.58 7.98
N PHE A 176 5.29 11.61 8.89
CA PHE A 176 6.44 10.75 9.20
C PHE A 176 6.88 9.95 7.97
N GLY A 177 5.95 9.31 7.26
CA GLY A 177 6.26 8.52 6.06
C GLY A 177 6.91 9.35 4.96
N VAL A 178 6.33 10.51 4.61
CA VAL A 178 6.85 11.39 3.55
C VAL A 178 8.15 12.05 3.98
N VAL A 179 8.19 12.68 5.15
CA VAL A 179 9.37 13.45 5.56
C VAL A 179 10.53 12.51 5.89
N VAL A 180 10.32 11.55 6.79
CA VAL A 180 11.41 10.73 7.32
C VAL A 180 11.82 9.65 6.33
N ALA A 181 10.88 8.92 5.73
CA ALA A 181 11.23 7.77 4.88
C ALA A 181 11.52 8.13 3.41
N LYS A 182 11.04 9.30 2.92
CA LYS A 182 11.22 9.72 1.52
C LYS A 182 12.05 10.99 1.38
N GLU A 183 11.61 12.11 1.92
CA GLU A 183 12.20 13.41 1.64
C GLU A 183 13.57 13.61 2.28
N VAL A 184 13.80 13.15 3.51
CA VAL A 184 15.14 13.22 4.14
C VAL A 184 16.22 12.57 3.27
N PHE A 185 15.88 11.50 2.55
CA PHE A 185 16.81 10.75 1.68
C PHE A 185 16.96 11.30 0.27
N GLY A 186 16.24 12.38 -0.07
CA GLY A 186 16.39 13.05 -1.36
C GLY A 186 15.19 12.93 -2.29
N GLY A 187 14.05 12.45 -1.81
CA GLY A 187 12.78 12.37 -2.55
C GLY A 187 12.57 11.04 -3.29
N THR A 188 11.62 11.03 -4.24
CA THR A 188 11.30 9.85 -5.05
C THR A 188 12.52 9.31 -5.79
N GLY A 189 12.75 8.00 -5.71
CA GLY A 189 13.88 7.34 -6.37
C GLY A 189 15.12 7.16 -5.48
N LYS A 190 15.13 7.77 -4.29
CA LYS A 190 16.21 7.62 -3.29
C LYS A 190 15.75 7.02 -1.96
N ASN A 191 14.44 6.79 -1.81
CA ASN A 191 13.88 6.15 -0.63
C ASN A 191 14.24 4.66 -0.59
N PHE A 192 14.89 4.23 0.50
CA PHE A 192 15.25 2.83 0.71
C PHE A 192 14.14 2.03 1.41
N LEU A 193 13.09 2.70 1.89
CA LEU A 193 11.89 2.09 2.48
C LEU A 193 10.65 2.55 1.72
N ASN A 194 9.56 1.79 1.84
CA ASN A 194 8.26 2.16 1.31
C ASN A 194 7.66 3.26 2.23
N PRO A 195 7.44 4.50 1.74
CA PRO A 195 7.04 5.61 2.60
C PRO A 195 5.67 5.44 3.25
N ALA A 196 4.72 4.81 2.55
CA ALA A 196 3.38 4.54 3.09
C ALA A 196 3.47 3.55 4.25
N LEU A 197 4.24 2.46 4.09
CA LEU A 197 4.44 1.48 5.15
C LEU A 197 5.24 2.06 6.33
N SER A 198 6.20 2.95 6.09
CA SER A 198 6.91 3.64 7.16
C SER A 198 5.99 4.54 7.99
N GLY A 199 5.08 5.27 7.33
CA GLY A 199 4.04 6.02 8.01
C GLY A 199 3.11 5.13 8.82
N ARG A 200 2.68 3.99 8.25
CA ARG A 200 1.84 3.00 8.94
C ARG A 200 2.56 2.42 10.16
N ALA A 201 3.84 2.08 10.03
CA ALA A 201 4.65 1.54 11.11
C ALA A 201 4.82 2.55 12.25
N PHE A 202 5.01 3.84 11.92
CA PHE A 202 5.02 4.89 12.94
C PHE A 202 3.72 4.92 13.73
N LEU A 203 2.56 4.93 13.07
CA LEU A 203 1.27 4.91 13.76
C LEU A 203 1.07 3.62 14.56
N TYR A 204 1.49 2.48 14.01
CA TYR A 204 1.36 1.18 14.64
C TYR A 204 2.10 1.11 15.99
N PHE A 205 3.31 1.67 16.07
CA PHE A 205 4.09 1.67 17.31
C PHE A 205 3.80 2.85 18.23
N ALA A 206 3.47 4.02 17.69
CA ALA A 206 3.18 5.22 18.50
C ALA A 206 1.75 5.24 19.06
N TYR A 207 0.78 4.68 18.32
CA TYR A 207 -0.64 4.71 18.65
C TYR A 207 -1.30 3.33 18.46
N PRO A 208 -0.83 2.28 19.15
CA PRO A 208 -1.29 0.90 18.94
C PRO A 208 -2.79 0.71 19.19
N ALA A 209 -3.38 1.46 20.11
CA ALA A 209 -4.81 1.38 20.45
C ALA A 209 -5.76 1.75 19.29
N TYR A 210 -5.29 2.53 18.31
CA TYR A 210 -6.06 2.94 17.14
C TYR A 210 -5.63 2.23 15.86
N MET A 211 -4.67 1.29 15.97
CA MET A 211 -4.07 0.57 14.84
C MET A 211 -4.23 -0.94 14.96
N SER A 212 -4.55 -1.44 16.16
CA SER A 212 -4.68 -2.85 16.50
C SER A 212 -5.79 -3.03 17.55
N GLY A 213 -6.25 -4.26 17.72
CA GLY A 213 -7.38 -4.61 18.60
C GLY A 213 -8.67 -4.80 17.82
N ASP A 214 -9.75 -5.13 18.52
CA ASP A 214 -11.00 -5.61 17.90
C ASP A 214 -12.01 -4.49 17.63
N SER A 215 -11.92 -3.35 18.31
CA SER A 215 -12.87 -2.24 18.19
C SER A 215 -12.61 -1.31 17.00
N VAL A 216 -11.47 -1.42 16.32
CA VAL A 216 -11.01 -0.42 15.35
C VAL A 216 -11.49 -0.72 13.92
N TRP A 217 -11.92 -1.95 13.65
CA TRP A 217 -12.23 -2.43 12.30
C TRP A 217 -13.66 -2.10 11.85
N THR A 218 -14.53 -1.72 12.79
CA THR A 218 -15.93 -1.37 12.56
C THR A 218 -16.16 0.08 12.91
N ALA A 219 -16.67 0.86 11.97
CA ALA A 219 -16.90 2.31 12.12
C ALA A 219 -18.18 2.62 12.93
N VAL A 220 -18.30 1.99 14.10
CA VAL A 220 -19.41 2.13 15.05
C VAL A 220 -18.84 2.12 16.46
N ASP A 221 -19.11 3.18 17.21
CA ASP A 221 -18.65 3.29 18.61
C ASP A 221 -19.29 2.20 19.49
N GLY A 222 -18.50 1.64 20.41
CA GLY A 222 -18.91 0.57 21.30
C GLY A 222 -19.08 -0.81 20.66
N PHE A 223 -18.78 -0.98 19.36
CA PHE A 223 -18.77 -2.28 18.69
C PHE A 223 -17.34 -2.84 18.63
N SER A 224 -17.19 -4.14 18.90
CA SER A 224 -15.90 -4.83 18.92
C SER A 224 -16.00 -6.13 18.13
N GLY A 225 -15.08 -6.31 17.19
CA GLY A 225 -15.04 -7.47 16.31
C GLY A 225 -13.62 -7.91 15.99
N ALA A 226 -13.31 -9.14 16.37
CA ALA A 226 -12.04 -9.74 15.99
C ALA A 226 -12.03 -10.04 14.49
N THR A 227 -10.98 -9.59 13.80
CA THR A 227 -10.75 -9.99 12.40
C THR A 227 -10.48 -11.50 12.33
N PRO A 228 -10.69 -12.17 11.19
CA PRO A 228 -10.36 -13.60 11.05
C PRO A 228 -8.91 -13.93 11.40
N LEU A 229 -7.99 -13.00 11.14
CA LEU A 229 -6.59 -13.14 11.54
C LEU A 229 -6.38 -12.95 13.05
N GLY A 230 -7.14 -12.05 13.69
CA GLY A 230 -7.19 -11.91 15.14
C GLY A 230 -7.76 -13.15 15.84
N LEU A 231 -8.85 -13.71 15.31
CA LEU A 231 -9.43 -14.98 15.77
C LEU A 231 -8.43 -16.13 15.66
N ALA A 232 -7.70 -16.23 14.54
CA ALA A 232 -6.65 -17.22 14.36
C ALA A 232 -5.52 -17.06 15.41
N ALA A 233 -5.13 -15.83 15.74
CA ALA A 233 -4.13 -15.55 16.76
C ALA A 233 -4.62 -15.89 18.19
N LEU A 234 -5.93 -15.83 18.44
CA LEU A 234 -6.56 -16.30 19.68
C LEU A 234 -6.74 -17.84 19.74
N GLY A 235 -6.36 -18.54 18.68
CA GLY A 235 -6.43 -19.99 18.56
C GLY A 235 -7.76 -20.53 18.07
N VAL A 236 -8.60 -19.71 17.46
CA VAL A 236 -9.81 -20.21 16.78
C VAL A 236 -9.40 -20.92 15.49
N VAL A 237 -9.95 -22.11 15.26
CA VAL A 237 -9.66 -22.91 14.07
C VAL A 237 -10.49 -22.35 12.89
N PRO A 238 -10.02 -22.40 11.62
CA PRO A 238 -10.73 -21.74 10.53
C PRO A 238 -12.18 -22.16 10.26
N GLN A 239 -12.60 -23.34 10.70
CA GLN A 239 -13.98 -23.79 10.60
C GLN A 239 -14.92 -23.00 11.53
N ASP A 240 -14.37 -22.46 12.62
CA ASP A 240 -15.09 -21.74 13.67
C ASP A 240 -14.87 -20.22 13.57
N PHE A 241 -14.29 -19.73 12.47
CA PHE A 241 -14.25 -18.30 12.22
C PHE A 241 -15.67 -17.78 12.10
N VAL A 242 -16.05 -16.87 12.98
CA VAL A 242 -17.35 -16.24 13.00
C VAL A 242 -17.18 -14.74 12.78
N ASP A 243 -18.09 -14.15 12.01
CA ASP A 243 -18.24 -12.70 12.00
C ASP A 243 -18.89 -12.27 13.32
N VAL A 244 -18.93 -10.98 13.58
CA VAL A 244 -19.42 -10.43 14.85
C VAL A 244 -20.90 -10.76 15.10
N TYR A 245 -21.63 -11.13 14.05
CA TYR A 245 -23.03 -11.57 14.13
C TYR A 245 -23.20 -13.06 14.41
N GLY A 246 -22.11 -13.81 14.62
CA GLY A 246 -22.13 -15.26 14.87
C GLY A 246 -22.29 -16.12 13.61
N ASN A 247 -22.24 -15.51 12.42
CA ASN A 247 -22.27 -16.23 11.16
C ASN A 247 -20.88 -16.77 10.83
N ALA A 248 -20.78 -18.02 10.39
CA ALA A 248 -19.51 -18.62 9.99
C ALA A 248 -18.94 -17.91 8.75
N ILE A 249 -17.66 -17.50 8.82
CA ILE A 249 -16.93 -16.89 7.71
C ILE A 249 -16.37 -18.02 6.84
N THR A 250 -16.95 -18.21 5.67
CA THR A 250 -16.40 -19.19 4.72
C THR A 250 -15.15 -18.64 4.04
N TRP A 251 -14.32 -19.53 3.49
CA TRP A 251 -13.16 -19.10 2.69
C TRP A 251 -13.58 -18.24 1.48
N GLY A 252 -14.74 -18.53 0.88
CA GLY A 252 -15.30 -17.74 -0.22
C GLY A 252 -15.65 -16.31 0.21
N ASP A 253 -16.23 -16.15 1.41
CA ASP A 253 -16.53 -14.84 1.99
C ASP A 253 -15.25 -14.06 2.29
N ALA A 254 -14.23 -14.71 2.85
CA ALA A 254 -12.93 -14.09 3.07
C ALA A 254 -12.24 -13.69 1.75
N PHE A 255 -12.38 -14.50 0.68
CA PHE A 255 -11.80 -14.21 -0.63
C PHE A 255 -12.49 -13.03 -1.34
N LEU A 256 -13.81 -12.95 -1.24
CA LEU A 256 -14.59 -11.82 -1.72
C LEU A 256 -14.37 -10.57 -0.84
N GLY A 257 -14.04 -10.76 0.43
CA GLY A 257 -13.78 -9.71 1.39
C GLY A 257 -15.02 -9.26 2.16
N ASN A 258 -15.92 -10.19 2.49
CA ASN A 258 -17.05 -9.99 3.39
C ASN A 258 -16.62 -10.25 4.84
N MET A 259 -15.62 -9.50 5.31
CA MET A 259 -15.06 -9.64 6.66
C MET A 259 -14.57 -8.28 7.17
N GLN A 260 -14.22 -8.21 8.44
CA GLN A 260 -13.68 -6.99 9.03
C GLN A 260 -12.17 -6.85 8.77
N GLY A 261 -11.71 -5.62 8.55
CA GLY A 261 -10.30 -5.32 8.30
C GLY A 261 -10.06 -3.90 7.79
N SER A 262 -8.81 -3.64 7.39
CA SER A 262 -8.40 -2.37 6.77
C SER A 262 -9.10 -2.13 5.42
N ILE A 263 -9.36 -0.87 5.10
CA ILE A 263 -10.21 -0.42 3.99
C ILE A 263 -9.88 -1.13 2.66
N GLY A 264 -8.62 -1.13 2.23
CA GLY A 264 -8.21 -1.72 0.96
C GLY A 264 -7.71 -3.16 1.03
N GLU A 265 -7.63 -3.75 2.23
CA GLU A 265 -7.01 -5.07 2.44
C GLU A 265 -8.02 -6.22 2.40
N VAL A 266 -9.31 -5.93 2.60
CA VAL A 266 -10.32 -6.97 2.85
C VAL A 266 -10.56 -7.89 1.64
N SER A 267 -10.64 -7.35 0.43
CA SER A 267 -11.02 -8.15 -0.75
C SER A 267 -9.82 -8.60 -1.56
N THR A 268 -9.46 -9.88 -1.40
CA THR A 268 -8.40 -10.49 -2.20
C THR A 268 -8.75 -10.48 -3.69
N LEU A 269 -10.02 -10.73 -4.06
CA LEU A 269 -10.46 -10.68 -5.45
C LEU A 269 -10.25 -9.29 -6.08
N ALA A 270 -10.67 -8.22 -5.38
CA ALA A 270 -10.53 -6.87 -5.88
C ALA A 270 -9.06 -6.46 -6.06
N ILE A 271 -8.20 -6.90 -5.14
CA ILE A 271 -6.74 -6.71 -5.23
C ILE A 271 -6.17 -7.47 -6.44
N LEU A 272 -6.60 -8.71 -6.67
CA LEU A 272 -6.13 -9.52 -7.80
C LEU A 272 -6.54 -8.92 -9.15
N MET A 273 -7.71 -8.28 -9.27
CA MET A 273 -8.08 -7.55 -10.48
C MET A 273 -7.06 -6.43 -10.79
N GLY A 274 -6.63 -5.67 -9.78
CA GLY A 274 -5.55 -4.71 -9.92
C GLY A 274 -4.21 -5.37 -10.29
N ALA A 275 -3.89 -6.50 -9.66
CA ALA A 275 -2.67 -7.26 -9.92
C ALA A 275 -2.57 -7.70 -11.39
N VAL A 276 -3.67 -8.19 -11.99
CA VAL A 276 -3.70 -8.63 -13.39
C VAL A 276 -3.33 -7.49 -14.33
N VAL A 277 -3.88 -6.29 -14.11
CA VAL A 277 -3.57 -5.11 -14.92
C VAL A 277 -2.10 -4.70 -14.76
N LEU A 278 -1.59 -4.69 -13.52
CA LEU A 278 -0.19 -4.33 -13.24
C LEU A 278 0.82 -5.33 -13.83
N LEU A 279 0.48 -6.62 -13.85
CA LEU A 279 1.30 -7.66 -14.45
C LEU A 279 1.25 -7.62 -15.97
N TRP A 280 0.06 -7.37 -16.54
CA TRP A 280 -0.12 -7.27 -17.98
C TRP A 280 0.63 -6.07 -18.57
N THR A 281 0.54 -4.92 -17.90
CA THR A 281 1.27 -3.69 -18.25
C THR A 281 2.78 -3.77 -17.94
N ARG A 282 3.23 -4.84 -17.27
CA ARG A 282 4.63 -5.06 -16.84
C ARG A 282 5.21 -3.96 -15.96
N ILE A 283 4.35 -3.18 -15.31
CA ILE A 283 4.75 -2.19 -14.30
C ILE A 283 5.22 -2.93 -13.05
N ALA A 284 4.42 -3.89 -12.58
CA ALA A 284 4.76 -4.71 -11.43
C ALA A 284 5.53 -5.96 -11.84
N SER A 285 6.44 -6.40 -10.98
CA SER A 285 7.24 -7.59 -11.26
C SER A 285 6.57 -8.84 -10.70
N TRP A 286 6.21 -9.77 -11.61
CA TRP A 286 5.63 -11.07 -11.22
C TRP A 286 6.58 -11.90 -10.34
N ARG A 287 7.89 -11.68 -10.45
CA ARG A 287 8.91 -12.40 -9.66
C ARG A 287 8.84 -12.08 -8.18
N ILE A 288 8.59 -10.81 -7.83
CA ILE A 288 8.41 -10.40 -6.43
C ILE A 288 7.10 -11.01 -5.91
N MET A 289 5.99 -10.83 -6.62
CA MET A 289 4.68 -11.35 -6.22
C MET A 289 4.70 -12.88 -6.03
N ALA A 290 5.23 -13.62 -7.01
CA ALA A 290 5.39 -15.07 -6.92
C ALA A 290 6.37 -15.47 -5.81
N GLY A 291 7.44 -14.70 -5.61
CA GLY A 291 8.37 -14.89 -4.49
C GLY A 291 7.67 -14.78 -3.14
N CYS A 292 6.83 -13.76 -2.93
CA CYS A 292 6.04 -13.59 -1.70
C CYS A 292 5.13 -14.79 -1.43
N VAL A 293 4.42 -15.26 -2.46
CA VAL A 293 3.52 -16.42 -2.35
C VAL A 293 4.32 -17.70 -2.05
N VAL A 294 5.43 -17.94 -2.77
CA VAL A 294 6.28 -19.12 -2.53
C VAL A 294 6.88 -19.09 -1.13
N GLY A 295 7.38 -17.95 -0.67
CA GLY A 295 7.91 -17.80 0.69
C GLY A 295 6.87 -18.07 1.76
N LEU A 296 5.64 -17.56 1.58
CA LEU A 296 4.53 -17.79 2.50
C LEU A 296 4.11 -19.27 2.52
N ILE A 297 3.91 -19.89 1.35
CA ILE A 297 3.51 -21.30 1.25
C ILE A 297 4.59 -22.20 1.86
N ALA A 298 5.85 -22.01 1.51
CA ALA A 298 6.94 -22.83 2.02
C ALA A 298 7.04 -22.75 3.55
N THR A 299 6.94 -21.54 4.11
CA THR A 299 7.08 -21.32 5.55
C THR A 299 5.87 -21.82 6.33
N SER A 300 4.66 -21.56 5.83
CA SER A 300 3.43 -22.06 6.45
C SER A 300 3.35 -23.58 6.40
N LEU A 301 3.78 -24.23 5.32
CA LEU A 301 3.85 -25.70 5.28
C LEU A 301 4.84 -26.26 6.30
N VAL A 302 6.00 -25.63 6.49
CA VAL A 302 6.97 -26.04 7.53
C VAL A 302 6.35 -25.92 8.92
N PHE A 303 5.66 -24.82 9.23
CA PHE A 303 4.99 -24.65 10.53
C PHE A 303 3.84 -25.65 10.73
N ASN A 304 3.03 -25.90 9.69
CA ASN A 304 1.96 -26.90 9.73
C ASN A 304 2.49 -28.34 9.91
N MET A 305 3.68 -28.65 9.37
CA MET A 305 4.31 -29.97 9.55
C MET A 305 4.85 -30.18 10.98
N ILE A 306 5.37 -29.11 11.60
CA ILE A 306 5.83 -29.17 12.99
C ILE A 306 4.61 -29.28 13.91
N GLY A 307 3.61 -28.42 13.67
CA GLY A 307 2.40 -28.31 14.48
C GLY A 307 2.70 -27.85 15.92
N SER A 308 1.70 -27.28 16.57
CA SER A 308 1.74 -27.05 18.02
C SER A 308 0.33 -27.02 18.59
N GLU A 309 0.16 -27.60 19.78
CA GLU A 309 -1.08 -27.50 20.56
C GLU A 309 -1.15 -26.17 21.33
N ASP A 310 0.00 -25.61 21.73
CA ASP A 310 0.08 -24.33 22.45
C ASP A 310 -0.08 -23.13 21.52
N ASN A 311 0.32 -23.28 20.25
CA ASN A 311 0.24 -22.22 19.25
C ASN A 311 -0.56 -22.69 18.03
N MET A 312 -1.88 -22.52 18.12
CA MET A 312 -2.82 -22.95 17.09
C MET A 312 -2.63 -22.17 15.76
N MET A 313 -1.97 -21.01 15.78
CA MET A 313 -1.61 -20.27 14.57
C MET A 313 -0.62 -21.03 13.67
N MET A 314 0.18 -21.95 14.24
CA MET A 314 1.05 -22.85 13.46
C MET A 314 0.27 -23.82 12.59
N ASN A 315 -0.97 -24.13 12.98
CA ASN A 315 -1.85 -25.07 12.29
C ASN A 315 -2.73 -24.38 11.24
N LEU A 316 -2.56 -23.06 11.04
CA LEU A 316 -3.31 -22.32 10.04
C LEU A 316 -2.84 -22.72 8.62
N PRO A 317 -3.73 -23.21 7.74
CA PRO A 317 -3.33 -23.62 6.41
C PRO A 317 -2.85 -22.46 5.53
N PHE A 318 -1.92 -22.75 4.61
CA PHE A 318 -1.32 -21.74 3.72
C PHE A 318 -2.36 -20.92 2.92
N TYR A 319 -3.47 -21.54 2.50
CA TYR A 319 -4.50 -20.88 1.70
C TYR A 319 -5.35 -19.90 2.50
N TRP A 320 -5.39 -20.02 3.83
CA TRP A 320 -5.99 -19.00 4.70
C TRP A 320 -5.06 -17.81 4.85
N HIS A 321 -3.76 -18.04 5.08
CA HIS A 321 -2.78 -16.95 5.18
C HIS A 321 -2.72 -16.05 3.92
N LEU A 322 -3.04 -16.58 2.74
CA LEU A 322 -3.09 -15.81 1.48
C LEU A 322 -4.27 -14.83 1.40
N VAL A 323 -5.39 -15.19 2.03
CA VAL A 323 -6.68 -14.50 1.86
C VAL A 323 -7.00 -13.58 3.02
N ILE A 324 -6.55 -13.92 4.23
CA ILE A 324 -6.84 -13.13 5.43
C ILE A 324 -5.76 -12.09 5.71
N GLY A 325 -6.22 -10.95 6.22
CA GLY A 325 -5.37 -9.81 6.55
C GLY A 325 -4.77 -9.12 5.32
N GLY A 326 -3.71 -8.34 5.54
CA GLY A 326 -3.12 -7.46 4.53
C GLY A 326 -2.20 -8.13 3.52
N PHE A 327 -2.05 -9.47 3.52
CA PHE A 327 -1.02 -10.14 2.72
C PHE A 327 -1.16 -9.87 1.22
N ALA A 328 -2.36 -10.09 0.65
CA ALA A 328 -2.59 -9.90 -0.78
C ALA A 328 -2.32 -8.44 -1.21
N PHE A 329 -2.80 -7.48 -0.42
CA PHE A 329 -2.61 -6.06 -0.67
C PHE A 329 -1.13 -5.67 -0.61
N GLY A 330 -0.43 -6.12 0.44
CA GLY A 330 0.99 -5.88 0.61
C GLY A 330 1.83 -6.51 -0.50
N ALA A 331 1.54 -7.74 -0.90
CA ALA A 331 2.25 -8.44 -1.96
C ALA A 331 2.08 -7.80 -3.34
N VAL A 332 0.87 -7.27 -3.64
CA VAL A 332 0.53 -6.72 -4.96
C VAL A 332 0.90 -5.26 -5.11
N PHE A 333 0.64 -4.42 -4.10
CA PHE A 333 0.76 -2.96 -4.24
C PHE A 333 1.96 -2.37 -3.50
N MET A 334 2.46 -3.02 -2.44
CA MET A 334 3.52 -2.45 -1.60
C MET A 334 4.88 -3.11 -1.81
N ALA A 335 4.92 -4.43 -1.99
CA ALA A 335 6.15 -5.19 -2.25
C ALA A 335 6.70 -4.93 -3.66
N THR A 336 5.84 -4.58 -4.63
CA THR A 336 6.27 -4.23 -5.99
C THR A 336 6.49 -2.74 -6.19
N ASP A 337 6.85 -2.02 -5.13
CA ASP A 337 7.29 -0.62 -5.22
C ASP A 337 8.54 -0.53 -6.12
N PRO A 338 8.50 0.26 -7.22
CA PRO A 338 9.62 0.34 -8.16
C PRO A 338 10.90 0.92 -7.57
N VAL A 339 10.84 1.61 -6.43
CA VAL A 339 12.01 2.27 -5.84
C VAL A 339 12.68 1.44 -4.75
N SER A 340 11.91 0.95 -3.77
CA SER A 340 12.49 0.28 -2.59
C SER A 340 12.75 -1.22 -2.79
N ALA A 341 12.20 -1.83 -3.84
CA ALA A 341 12.37 -3.25 -4.13
C ALA A 341 13.68 -3.58 -4.86
N ALA A 342 14.08 -4.86 -4.82
CA ALA A 342 15.27 -5.34 -5.53
C ALA A 342 15.13 -5.21 -7.07
N HIS A 343 16.19 -4.76 -7.73
CA HIS A 343 16.18 -4.48 -9.17
C HIS A 343 16.60 -5.69 -10.02
N THR A 344 17.48 -6.58 -9.53
CA THR A 344 17.96 -7.72 -10.32
C THR A 344 16.95 -8.87 -10.37
N ASN A 345 16.88 -9.62 -11.48
CA ASN A 345 15.89 -10.71 -11.62
C ASN A 345 16.00 -11.80 -10.55
N LYS A 346 17.22 -12.11 -10.09
CA LYS A 346 17.44 -13.08 -9.00
C LYS A 346 17.20 -12.43 -7.63
N GLY A 347 17.58 -11.16 -7.47
CA GLY A 347 17.31 -10.39 -6.25
C GLY A 347 15.81 -10.26 -5.99
N ARG A 348 14.99 -10.02 -7.03
CA ARG A 348 13.51 -9.98 -6.94
C ARG A 348 12.90 -11.26 -6.36
N TRP A 349 13.43 -12.43 -6.73
CA TRP A 349 12.97 -13.70 -6.15
C TRP A 349 13.37 -13.82 -4.68
N ALA A 350 14.63 -13.54 -4.34
CA ALA A 350 15.11 -13.62 -2.95
C ALA A 350 14.36 -12.62 -2.04
N TYR A 351 14.14 -11.40 -2.54
CA TYR A 351 13.38 -10.35 -1.87
C TYR A 351 11.94 -10.77 -1.60
N GLY A 352 11.22 -11.26 -2.63
CA GLY A 352 9.85 -11.76 -2.45
C GLY A 352 9.77 -12.94 -1.47
N ILE A 353 10.66 -13.92 -1.62
CA ILE A 353 10.70 -15.10 -0.72
C ILE A 353 10.92 -14.65 0.74
N LEU A 354 11.82 -13.70 0.97
CA LEU A 354 12.05 -13.15 2.30
C LEU A 354 10.80 -12.48 2.88
N ILE A 355 10.05 -11.71 2.09
CA ILE A 355 8.79 -11.09 2.55
C ILE A 355 7.77 -12.15 2.96
N GLY A 356 7.56 -13.16 2.13
CA GLY A 356 6.62 -14.25 2.42
C GLY A 356 7.00 -15.02 3.68
N PHE A 357 8.29 -15.36 3.80
CA PHE A 357 8.85 -16.02 4.98
C PHE A 357 8.66 -15.18 6.24
N MET A 358 9.08 -13.91 6.22
CA MET A 358 8.97 -13.01 7.37
C MET A 358 7.51 -12.76 7.76
N THR A 359 6.59 -12.71 6.79
CA THR A 359 5.17 -12.51 7.08
C THR A 359 4.62 -13.66 7.92
N VAL A 360 4.84 -14.92 7.51
CA VAL A 360 4.37 -16.08 8.28
C VAL A 360 5.09 -16.17 9.61
N LEU A 361 6.40 -15.95 9.63
CA LEU A 361 7.19 -15.99 10.86
C LEU A 361 6.66 -14.99 11.89
N ILE A 362 6.35 -13.76 11.48
CA ILE A 362 5.77 -12.75 12.38
C ILE A 362 4.37 -13.17 12.82
N ARG A 363 3.50 -13.59 11.89
CA ARG A 363 2.12 -14.00 12.20
C ARG A 363 2.04 -15.16 13.20
N VAL A 364 2.96 -16.11 13.10
CA VAL A 364 2.94 -17.35 13.89
C VAL A 364 3.73 -17.22 15.18
N VAL A 365 4.93 -16.63 15.13
CA VAL A 365 5.87 -16.64 16.28
C VAL A 365 5.66 -15.44 17.20
N ASN A 366 5.17 -14.30 16.69
CA ASN A 366 5.00 -13.10 17.49
C ASN A 366 3.55 -12.99 18.03
N PRO A 367 3.34 -13.19 19.34
CA PRO A 367 1.99 -13.14 19.93
C PRO A 367 1.41 -11.73 19.98
N ALA A 368 2.25 -10.69 19.90
CA ALA A 368 1.78 -9.30 20.04
C ALA A 368 1.11 -8.78 18.77
N PHE A 369 1.47 -9.31 17.59
CA PHE A 369 1.11 -8.71 16.31
C PHE A 369 0.52 -9.76 15.35
N PRO A 370 -0.81 -9.81 15.18
CA PRO A 370 -1.45 -10.80 14.33
C PRO A 370 -1.17 -10.57 12.84
N GLU A 371 -0.88 -9.33 12.42
CA GLU A 371 -0.54 -8.98 11.04
C GLU A 371 0.98 -8.75 10.86
N GLY A 372 1.58 -9.40 9.86
CA GLY A 372 3.03 -9.43 9.68
C GLY A 372 3.56 -8.73 8.43
N ILE A 373 2.70 -8.47 7.43
CA ILE A 373 3.15 -8.08 6.09
C ILE A 373 3.88 -6.73 6.06
N MET A 374 3.42 -5.73 6.81
CA MET A 374 4.04 -4.40 6.86
C MET A 374 5.49 -4.49 7.32
N LEU A 375 5.71 -5.14 8.47
CA LEU A 375 7.04 -5.28 9.06
C LEU A 375 7.94 -6.16 8.19
N ALA A 376 7.37 -7.20 7.56
CA ALA A 376 8.08 -8.06 6.63
C ALA A 376 8.59 -7.30 5.39
N ILE A 377 7.78 -6.43 4.79
CA ILE A 377 8.19 -5.62 3.63
C ILE A 377 9.26 -4.60 4.03
N LEU A 378 9.06 -3.88 5.15
CA LEU A 378 10.06 -2.92 5.63
C LEU A 378 11.40 -3.59 5.95
N PHE A 379 11.36 -4.78 6.56
CA PHE A 379 12.55 -5.58 6.79
C PHE A 379 13.21 -5.98 5.47
N ALA A 380 12.47 -6.52 4.52
CA ALA A 380 13.01 -6.94 3.24
C ALA A 380 13.61 -5.79 2.42
N ASN A 381 13.05 -4.57 2.53
CA ASN A 381 13.58 -3.38 1.88
C ASN A 381 15.02 -3.06 2.33
N LEU A 382 15.34 -3.29 3.61
CA LEU A 382 16.71 -3.13 4.12
C LEU A 382 17.70 -4.12 3.48
N PHE A 383 17.23 -5.31 3.12
CA PHE A 383 18.04 -6.36 2.48
C PHE A 383 18.03 -6.30 0.95
N ALA A 384 17.14 -5.51 0.33
CA ALA A 384 17.06 -5.41 -1.13
C ALA A 384 18.40 -5.02 -1.80
N PRO A 385 19.14 -4.00 -1.31
CA PRO A 385 20.45 -3.66 -1.86
C PRO A 385 21.48 -4.78 -1.70
N LEU A 386 21.41 -5.55 -0.61
CA LEU A 386 22.32 -6.67 -0.36
C LEU A 386 22.10 -7.81 -1.37
N PHE A 387 20.84 -8.13 -1.68
CA PHE A 387 20.52 -9.13 -2.71
C PHE A 387 21.05 -8.72 -4.08
N ASP A 388 20.85 -7.46 -4.47
CA ASP A 388 21.36 -6.96 -5.74
C ASP A 388 22.88 -6.92 -5.79
N TYR A 389 23.54 -6.56 -4.68
CA TYR A 389 25.00 -6.59 -4.57
C TYR A 389 25.54 -8.01 -4.81
N PHE A 390 25.00 -9.03 -4.14
CA PHE A 390 25.48 -10.40 -4.35
C PHE A 390 25.24 -10.91 -5.77
N VAL A 391 24.08 -10.60 -6.36
CA VAL A 391 23.74 -11.00 -7.73
C VAL A 391 24.65 -10.33 -8.75
N THR A 392 24.93 -9.03 -8.59
CA THR A 392 25.82 -8.27 -9.48
C THR A 392 27.25 -8.74 -9.37
N GLN A 393 27.78 -8.93 -8.15
CA GLN A 393 29.13 -9.47 -7.94
C GLN A 393 29.30 -10.88 -8.52
N ALA A 394 28.30 -11.75 -8.34
CA ALA A 394 28.33 -13.09 -8.94
C ALA A 394 28.34 -13.04 -10.48
N ASN A 395 27.63 -12.09 -11.08
CA ASN A 395 27.64 -11.90 -12.53
C ASN A 395 28.99 -11.37 -13.04
N ILE A 396 29.58 -10.38 -12.35
CA ILE A 396 30.91 -9.85 -12.68
C ILE A 396 31.94 -10.98 -12.61
N LYS A 397 31.97 -11.76 -11.52
CA LYS A 397 32.89 -12.90 -11.37
C LYS A 397 32.75 -13.92 -12.50
N ARG A 398 31.52 -14.26 -12.90
CA ARG A 398 31.24 -15.16 -14.03
C ARG A 398 31.71 -14.59 -15.37
N GLN A 399 31.52 -13.29 -15.60
CA GLN A 399 31.94 -12.63 -16.83
C GLN A 399 33.46 -12.57 -16.93
N THR A 400 34.15 -12.22 -15.85
CA THR A 400 35.62 -12.22 -15.78
C THR A 400 36.20 -13.60 -16.03
N ALA A 401 35.63 -14.65 -15.40
CA ALA A 401 36.06 -16.02 -15.64
C ALA A 401 35.90 -16.46 -17.11
N ARG A 402 34.82 -16.03 -17.79
CA ARG A 402 34.62 -16.29 -19.23
C ARG A 402 35.64 -15.55 -20.10
N ARG A 403 35.93 -14.28 -19.79
CA ARG A 403 36.95 -13.50 -20.50
C ARG A 403 38.34 -14.13 -20.36
N VAL A 404 38.71 -14.55 -19.15
CA VAL A 404 40.01 -15.22 -18.90
C VAL A 404 40.11 -16.52 -19.69
N ARG A 405 39.06 -17.35 -19.68
CA ARG A 405 39.02 -18.58 -20.50
C ARG A 405 39.18 -18.31 -21.99
N TYR A 406 38.54 -17.27 -22.51
CA TYR A 406 38.66 -16.91 -23.92
C TYR A 406 40.08 -16.46 -24.28
N VAL A 407 40.70 -15.61 -23.45
CA VAL A 407 42.10 -15.18 -23.63
C VAL A 407 43.07 -16.36 -23.54
N GLN A 408 42.82 -17.32 -22.65
CA GLN A 408 43.61 -18.54 -22.52
C GLN A 408 43.46 -19.47 -23.73
N ALA A 409 42.28 -19.54 -24.35
CA ALA A 409 42.03 -20.38 -25.53
C ALA A 409 42.58 -19.79 -26.84
N GLN A 410 42.91 -18.49 -26.87
CA GLN A 410 43.54 -17.83 -28.02
C GLN A 410 45.07 -17.76 -27.94
N LYS A 411 45.65 -18.16 -26.80
CA LYS A 411 47.09 -18.42 -26.65
C LYS A 411 47.37 -19.88 -26.92
#